data_AF-C0BAW1-F1
#
_entry.id   AF-C0BAW1-F1
#
_cell.length_a   1.000
_cell.length_b   1.000
_cell.length_c   1.000
_cell.angle_alpha   90.00
_cell.angle_beta   90.00
_cell.angle_gamma   90.00
#
_symmetry.space_group_name_H-M   'P 1'
#
loop_
_entity.id
_entity.type
_entity.pdbx_description
1 polymer ?
#
loop_
_entity_poly.entity_id
_entity_poly.type
_entity_poly.pdbx_seq_one_letter_code
_entity_poly.pdbx_strand_id
1 'polypeptide(L)'
;MLTVDTHFEDGYVCEQCQNEFGDNQYANVMACSSRQVDAFVKWIQQQPFYENTTIVISGDHLTMDSDFCNDVSEDYERSVYNVFINLPEGLDTSFEKTHSREFATLDMFPTTLAAMGVTIEGDRLALGVNLFSDEQTLTEQYGRKGLDKELMKNQNSMIC
;
A
#
# COMPACT_ATOMS: atom_id res chain seq x y z
N MET A 1 -11.36 -2.52 4.95
CA MET A 1 -11.02 -3.34 6.13
C MET A 1 -9.67 -2.86 6.62
N LEU A 2 -9.47 -2.72 7.93
CA LEU A 2 -8.19 -2.34 8.52
C LEU A 2 -7.70 -3.51 9.40
N THR A 3 -6.43 -3.90 9.24
CA THR A 3 -5.75 -4.88 10.11
C THR A 3 -5.08 -4.14 11.27
N VAL A 4 -5.03 -4.75 12.45
CA VAL A 4 -4.54 -4.07 13.67
C VAL A 4 -3.46 -4.87 14.40
N ASP A 5 -3.41 -6.19 14.24
CA ASP A 5 -2.53 -7.05 15.04
C ASP A 5 -1.03 -6.72 14.87
N THR A 6 -0.60 -6.13 13.75
CA THR A 6 0.80 -5.74 13.51
C THR A 6 1.18 -4.37 14.10
N HIS A 7 0.34 -3.77 14.94
CA HIS A 7 0.59 -2.46 15.55
C HIS A 7 1.75 -2.49 16.56
N PHE A 8 2.43 -1.36 16.71
CA PHE A 8 3.56 -1.15 17.65
C PHE A 8 3.19 -1.46 19.11
N GLU A 9 4.08 -2.02 19.95
CA GLU A 9 5.40 -2.66 19.69
C GLU A 9 5.21 -4.19 19.74
N ASP A 10 5.91 -4.98 18.93
CA ASP A 10 5.77 -6.45 18.81
C ASP A 10 4.40 -7.02 18.36
N GLY A 11 3.38 -6.19 18.20
CA GLY A 11 2.06 -6.63 17.75
C GLY A 11 1.29 -7.50 18.75
N TYR A 12 0.19 -8.07 18.29
CA TYR A 12 -0.72 -8.89 19.08
C TYR A 12 -0.78 -10.32 18.55
N VAL A 13 -0.38 -11.29 19.38
CA VAL A 13 -0.50 -12.72 19.08
C VAL A 13 -1.92 -13.19 19.39
N CYS A 14 -2.73 -13.37 18.35
CA CYS A 14 -4.07 -13.96 18.49
C CYS A 14 -4.01 -15.50 18.51
N GLU A 15 -5.14 -16.15 18.83
CA GLU A 15 -5.26 -17.61 18.93
C GLU A 15 -4.95 -18.37 17.62
N GLN A 16 -4.99 -17.68 16.48
CA GLN A 16 -4.71 -18.27 15.16
C GLN A 16 -3.22 -18.22 14.80
N CYS A 17 -2.41 -17.52 15.59
CA CYS A 17 -1.02 -17.33 15.27
C CYS A 17 -0.20 -18.58 15.60
N GLN A 18 0.64 -18.97 14.64
CA GLN A 18 1.60 -20.05 14.79
C GLN A 18 2.92 -19.49 15.32
N ASN A 19 3.71 -20.33 15.99
CA ASN A 19 5.05 -19.99 16.46
C ASN A 19 6.12 -20.48 15.47
N GLU A 20 6.16 -19.87 14.29
CA GLU A 20 7.09 -20.19 13.20
C GLU A 20 8.49 -19.59 13.42
N PHE A 21 8.59 -18.51 14.20
CA PHE A 21 9.80 -17.71 14.37
C PHE A 21 10.33 -17.70 15.82
N GLY A 22 9.92 -18.66 16.63
CA GLY A 22 10.41 -18.81 18.01
C GLY A 22 10.13 -17.57 18.86
N ASP A 23 11.16 -17.05 19.50
CA ASP A 23 11.04 -15.90 20.41
C ASP A 23 10.81 -14.56 19.69
N ASN A 24 10.87 -14.51 18.35
CA ASN A 24 10.54 -13.32 17.58
C ASN A 24 9.02 -13.17 17.42
N GLN A 25 8.39 -12.50 18.38
CA GLN A 25 6.95 -12.29 18.39
C GLN A 25 6.47 -11.52 17.17
N TYR A 26 7.13 -10.41 16.82
CA TYR A 26 6.68 -9.57 15.71
C TYR A 26 6.70 -10.31 14.37
N ALA A 27 7.71 -11.16 14.11
CA ALA A 27 7.74 -12.03 12.94
C ALA A 27 6.55 -13.02 12.93
N ASN A 28 6.24 -13.63 14.08
CA ASN A 28 5.08 -14.51 14.21
C ASN A 28 3.76 -13.78 13.93
N VAL A 29 3.61 -12.54 14.42
CA VAL A 29 2.43 -11.70 14.18
C VAL A 29 2.33 -11.28 12.71
N MET A 30 3.44 -10.89 12.07
CA MET A 30 3.49 -10.54 10.64
C MET A 30 3.08 -11.73 9.76
N ALA A 31 3.62 -12.91 10.04
CA ALA A 31 3.24 -14.13 9.32
C ALA A 31 1.78 -14.51 9.55
N CYS A 32 1.28 -14.33 10.77
CA CYS A 32 -0.12 -14.53 11.13
C CYS A 32 -1.05 -13.59 10.35
N SER A 33 -0.74 -12.29 10.32
CA SER A 33 -1.48 -11.29 9.53
C SER A 33 -1.47 -11.64 8.04
N SER A 34 -0.31 -12.02 7.49
CA SER A 34 -0.18 -12.44 6.10
C SER A 34 -1.07 -13.64 5.75
N ARG A 35 -1.08 -14.69 6.59
CA ARG A 35 -1.98 -15.85 6.41
C ARG A 35 -3.46 -15.47 6.47
N GLN A 36 -3.84 -14.58 7.38
CA GLN A 36 -5.23 -14.14 7.51
C GLN A 36 -5.68 -13.30 6.29
N VAL A 37 -4.81 -12.42 5.76
CA VAL A 37 -5.10 -11.68 4.52
C VAL A 37 -5.24 -12.63 3.33
N ASP A 38 -4.34 -13.62 3.17
CA ASP A 38 -4.46 -14.65 2.13
C ASP A 38 -5.77 -15.44 2.25
N ALA A 39 -6.13 -15.87 3.46
CA ALA A 39 -7.39 -16.57 3.71
C ALA A 39 -8.61 -15.71 3.37
N PHE A 40 -8.57 -14.40 3.66
CA PHE A 40 -9.64 -13.47 3.31
C PHE A 40 -9.77 -13.28 1.79
N VAL A 41 -8.66 -13.15 1.07
CA VAL A 41 -8.67 -13.08 -0.41
C VAL A 41 -9.21 -14.37 -1.01
N LYS A 42 -8.78 -15.54 -0.52
CA LYS A 42 -9.31 -16.84 -0.96
C LYS A 42 -10.79 -17.01 -0.65
N TRP A 43 -11.25 -16.45 0.47
CA TRP A 43 -12.68 -16.42 0.78
C TRP A 43 -13.43 -15.52 -0.22
N ILE A 44 -12.92 -14.33 -0.54
CA ILE A 44 -13.49 -13.45 -1.57
C ILE A 44 -13.59 -14.17 -2.92
N GLN A 45 -12.56 -14.91 -3.33
CA GLN A 45 -12.52 -15.70 -4.57
C GLN A 45 -13.65 -16.74 -4.70
N GLN A 46 -14.23 -17.18 -3.58
CA GLN A 46 -15.32 -18.16 -3.58
C GLN A 46 -16.71 -17.50 -3.68
N GLN A 47 -16.78 -16.17 -3.60
CA GLN A 47 -18.05 -15.45 -3.56
C GLN A 47 -18.58 -15.16 -4.98
N PRO A 48 -19.91 -15.12 -5.17
CA PRO A 48 -20.51 -14.81 -6.49
C PRO A 48 -20.17 -13.40 -7.00
N PHE A 49 -19.69 -12.52 -6.13
CA PHE A 49 -19.28 -11.16 -6.50
C PHE A 49 -17.81 -11.05 -6.92
N TYR A 50 -17.00 -12.10 -6.82
CA TYR A 50 -15.55 -12.04 -7.04
C TYR A 50 -15.18 -11.43 -8.39
N GLU A 51 -15.80 -11.92 -9.47
CA GLU A 51 -15.53 -11.49 -10.86
C GLU A 51 -15.76 -9.99 -11.09
N ASN A 52 -16.61 -9.36 -10.28
CA ASN A 52 -16.92 -7.93 -10.37
C ASN A 52 -16.45 -7.17 -9.11
N THR A 53 -15.36 -7.62 -8.50
CA THR A 53 -14.77 -6.98 -7.32
C THR A 53 -13.28 -6.73 -7.55
N THR A 54 -12.89 -5.46 -7.61
CA THR A 54 -11.49 -5.04 -7.51
C THR A 54 -11.03 -5.17 -6.05
N ILE A 55 -9.89 -5.83 -5.83
CA ILE A 55 -9.28 -5.93 -4.50
C ILE A 55 -8.01 -5.08 -4.49
N VAL A 56 -7.92 -4.17 -3.53
CA VAL A 56 -6.72 -3.35 -3.29
C VAL A 56 -6.19 -3.70 -1.90
N ILE A 57 -4.97 -4.23 -1.83
CA ILE A 57 -4.24 -4.44 -0.58
C ILE A 57 -3.19 -3.34 -0.52
N SER A 58 -3.18 -2.56 0.55
CA SER A 58 -2.31 -1.40 0.69
C SER A 58 -1.77 -1.33 2.11
N GLY A 59 -0.45 -1.21 2.22
CA GLY A 59 0.22 -0.87 3.47
C GLY A 59 0.06 0.63 3.75
N ASP A 60 -0.22 0.97 5.00
CA ASP A 60 -0.43 2.33 5.47
C ASP A 60 0.89 3.05 5.78
N HIS A 61 1.81 2.39 6.48
CA HIS A 61 3.13 2.91 6.80
C HIS A 61 4.19 1.81 6.98
N LEU A 62 5.46 2.21 7.07
CA LEU A 62 6.55 1.29 7.43
C LEU A 62 6.39 0.83 8.88
N THR A 63 6.87 -0.38 9.20
CA THR A 63 6.87 -0.83 10.59
C THR A 63 7.52 0.20 11.52
N MET A 64 6.83 0.45 12.63
CA MET A 64 7.28 1.29 13.73
C MET A 64 7.98 0.49 14.84
N ASP A 65 8.12 -0.82 14.66
CA ASP A 65 8.86 -1.67 15.57
C ASP A 65 10.32 -1.21 15.66
N SER A 66 10.85 -1.14 16.89
CA SER A 66 12.08 -0.42 17.17
C SER A 66 13.33 -1.20 16.79
N ASP A 67 13.27 -2.53 16.79
CA ASP A 67 14.43 -3.40 16.59
C ASP A 67 14.26 -4.43 15.46
N PHE A 68 13.03 -4.66 14.99
CA PHE A 68 12.75 -5.67 13.96
C PHE A 68 13.54 -5.49 12.66
N CYS A 69 13.87 -4.26 12.30
CA CYS A 69 14.62 -3.93 11.10
C CYS A 69 16.12 -3.68 11.34
N ASN A 70 16.67 -4.01 12.51
CA ASN A 70 18.09 -3.76 12.82
C ASN A 70 19.06 -4.49 11.88
N ASP A 71 18.66 -5.64 11.34
CA ASP A 71 19.45 -6.40 10.36
C ASP A 71 19.23 -5.95 8.91
N VAL A 72 18.37 -4.96 8.68
CA VAL A 72 18.14 -4.36 7.36
C VAL A 72 19.19 -3.28 7.12
N SER A 73 19.88 -3.37 5.98
CA SER A 73 20.94 -2.42 5.64
C SER A 73 20.41 -0.97 5.52
N GLU A 74 21.20 0.00 5.99
CA GLU A 74 20.84 1.43 5.95
C GLU A 74 20.70 1.97 4.51
N ASP A 75 21.30 1.31 3.52
CA ASP A 75 21.19 1.67 2.10
C ASP A 75 19.94 1.09 1.42
N TYR A 76 19.18 0.24 2.11
CA TYR A 76 17.92 -0.29 1.61
C TYR A 76 16.76 0.69 1.87
N GLU A 77 16.18 1.21 0.80
CA GLU A 77 14.97 2.03 0.90
C GLU A 77 13.74 1.15 1.13
N ARG A 78 13.28 1.09 2.38
CA ARG A 78 12.04 0.40 2.74
C ARG A 78 10.83 1.07 2.09
N SER A 79 9.87 0.25 1.66
CA SER A 79 8.59 0.69 1.10
C SER A 79 7.43 -0.10 1.71
N VAL A 80 6.22 0.41 1.54
CA VAL A 80 4.99 -0.33 1.82
C VAL A 80 4.64 -1.25 0.66
N TYR A 81 3.98 -2.37 0.97
CA TYR A 81 3.45 -3.27 -0.03
C TYR A 81 2.09 -2.79 -0.54
N ASN A 82 1.90 -2.77 -1.86
CA ASN A 82 0.61 -2.51 -2.49
C ASN A 82 0.38 -3.50 -3.63
N VAL A 83 -0.85 -3.98 -3.79
CA VAL A 83 -1.25 -4.80 -4.94
C VAL A 83 -2.72 -4.56 -5.30
N PHE A 84 -2.98 -4.57 -6.60
CA PHE A 84 -4.30 -4.49 -7.19
C PHE A 84 -4.63 -5.81 -7.88
N ILE A 85 -5.81 -6.36 -7.62
CA ILE A 85 -6.26 -7.66 -8.12
C ILE A 85 -7.63 -7.47 -8.77
N ASN A 86 -7.92 -8.23 -9.83
CA ASN A 86 -9.12 -8.13 -10.67
C ASN A 86 -9.26 -6.74 -11.32
N LEU A 87 -8.22 -6.31 -12.02
CA LEU A 87 -8.24 -5.08 -12.79
C LEU A 87 -9.15 -5.20 -14.02
N PRO A 88 -9.77 -4.10 -14.48
CA PRO A 88 -10.65 -4.10 -15.63
C PRO A 88 -9.90 -4.48 -16.91
N GLU A 89 -10.59 -5.17 -17.81
CA GLU A 89 -10.04 -5.52 -19.11
C GLU A 89 -9.67 -4.26 -19.91
N GLY A 90 -8.48 -4.26 -20.50
CA GLY A 90 -7.96 -3.14 -21.28
C GLY A 90 -7.21 -2.06 -20.49
N LEU A 91 -7.12 -2.18 -19.16
CA LEU A 91 -6.21 -1.34 -18.38
C LEU A 91 -4.76 -1.72 -18.70
N ASP A 92 -3.94 -0.73 -19.07
CA ASP A 92 -2.54 -0.97 -19.41
C ASP A 92 -1.69 -1.15 -18.14
N THR A 93 -1.44 -2.41 -17.81
CA THR A 93 -0.56 -2.81 -16.70
C THR A 93 0.78 -3.32 -17.21
N SER A 94 1.23 -2.83 -18.37
CA SER A 94 2.51 -3.23 -18.94
C SER A 94 3.66 -2.83 -18.01
N PHE A 95 4.71 -3.66 -18.03
CA PHE A 95 5.91 -3.42 -17.23
C PHE A 95 6.46 -2.01 -17.43
N GLU A 96 6.48 -1.51 -18.67
CA GLU A 96 7.02 -0.18 -18.97
C GLU A 96 6.21 0.97 -18.34
N LYS A 97 4.91 0.77 -18.09
CA LYS A 97 4.07 1.77 -17.43
C LYS A 97 4.10 1.69 -15.92
N THR A 98 4.19 0.48 -15.37
CA THR A 98 3.98 0.27 -13.93
C THR A 98 5.27 0.03 -13.15
N HIS A 99 6.36 -0.34 -13.81
CA HIS A 99 7.61 -0.66 -13.14
C HIS A 99 8.34 0.60 -12.65
N SER A 100 8.87 0.54 -11.43
CA SER A 100 9.67 1.62 -10.82
C SER A 100 9.00 3.00 -10.82
N ARG A 101 7.67 3.03 -10.75
CA ARG A 101 6.90 4.25 -10.50
C ARG A 101 7.20 4.75 -9.09
N GLU A 102 7.51 6.03 -8.95
CA GLU A 102 7.62 6.68 -7.64
C GLU A 102 6.28 7.31 -7.30
N PHE A 103 5.72 7.02 -6.13
CA PHE A 103 4.38 7.50 -5.78
C PHE A 103 4.21 7.69 -4.28
N ALA A 104 3.11 8.34 -3.90
CA ALA A 104 2.71 8.53 -2.51
C ALA A 104 1.25 8.11 -2.32
N THR A 105 0.80 8.03 -1.06
CA THR A 105 -0.57 7.60 -0.72
C THR A 105 -1.66 8.43 -1.41
N LEU A 106 -1.37 9.69 -1.76
CA LEU A 106 -2.27 10.55 -2.53
C LEU A 106 -2.63 9.99 -3.92
N ASP A 107 -1.75 9.20 -4.53
CA ASP A 107 -1.96 8.58 -5.85
C ASP A 107 -2.93 7.39 -5.77
N MET A 108 -3.12 6.81 -4.57
CA MET A 108 -4.00 5.66 -4.37
C MET A 108 -5.47 5.97 -4.66
N PHE A 109 -5.91 7.22 -4.48
CA PHE A 109 -7.31 7.60 -4.73
C PHE A 109 -7.69 7.49 -6.23
N PRO A 110 -7.07 8.23 -7.16
CA PRO A 110 -7.35 8.08 -8.58
C PRO A 110 -7.02 6.68 -9.10
N THR A 111 -5.93 6.06 -8.60
CA THR A 111 -5.55 4.70 -9.03
C THR A 111 -6.59 3.66 -8.65
N THR A 112 -7.20 3.76 -7.46
CA THR A 112 -8.28 2.84 -7.05
C THR A 112 -9.50 2.99 -7.95
N LEU A 113 -9.87 4.22 -8.32
CA LEU A 113 -10.98 4.44 -9.25
C LEU A 113 -10.70 3.89 -10.65
N ALA A 114 -9.48 4.10 -11.17
CA ALA A 114 -9.05 3.52 -12.43
C ALA A 114 -9.04 1.98 -12.37
N ALA A 115 -8.62 1.40 -11.25
CA ALA A 115 -8.66 -0.04 -10.99
C ALA A 115 -10.10 -0.61 -10.90
N MET A 116 -11.11 0.24 -10.77
CA MET A 116 -12.53 -0.11 -10.86
C MET A 116 -13.13 0.16 -12.25
N GLY A 117 -12.33 0.61 -13.21
CA GLY A 117 -12.77 0.93 -14.59
C GLY A 117 -13.32 2.33 -14.77
N VAL A 118 -13.11 3.24 -13.80
CA VAL A 118 -13.54 4.64 -13.94
C VAL A 118 -12.55 5.41 -14.81
N THR A 119 -13.05 6.09 -15.84
CA THR A 119 -12.26 7.04 -16.62
C THR A 119 -12.14 8.37 -15.87
N ILE A 120 -10.91 8.86 -15.71
CA ILE A 120 -10.59 10.11 -15.02
C ILE A 120 -10.07 11.11 -16.05
N GLU A 121 -10.73 12.25 -16.19
CA GLU A 121 -10.25 13.30 -17.10
C GLU A 121 -8.87 13.80 -16.65
N GLY A 122 -7.88 13.66 -17.52
CA GLY A 122 -6.49 14.04 -17.24
C GLY A 122 -5.76 13.17 -16.21
N ASP A 123 -6.31 12.01 -15.84
CA ASP A 123 -5.68 11.03 -14.95
C ASP A 123 -5.26 11.57 -13.57
N ARG A 124 -5.91 12.64 -13.11
CA ARG A 124 -5.60 13.33 -11.85
C ARG A 124 -6.85 13.63 -11.05
N LEU A 125 -6.77 13.40 -9.74
CA LEU A 125 -7.77 13.83 -8.77
C LEU A 125 -7.08 14.42 -7.54
N ALA A 126 -7.43 15.67 -7.23
CA ALA A 126 -6.70 16.48 -6.24
C ALA A 126 -5.19 16.50 -6.56
N LEU A 127 -4.35 16.05 -5.62
CA LEU A 127 -2.90 15.95 -5.82
C LEU A 127 -2.45 14.62 -6.42
N GLY A 128 -3.32 13.61 -6.44
CA GLY A 128 -2.99 12.26 -6.86
C GLY A 128 -3.05 12.08 -8.37
N VAL A 129 -2.27 11.12 -8.84
CA VAL A 129 -2.21 10.65 -10.23
C VAL A 129 -2.58 9.18 -10.31
N ASN A 130 -3.33 8.82 -11.35
CA ASN A 130 -3.58 7.43 -11.69
C ASN A 130 -2.26 6.72 -12.06
N LEU A 131 -1.84 5.72 -11.27
CA LEU A 131 -0.59 4.99 -11.50
C LEU A 131 -0.60 4.09 -12.75
N PHE A 132 -1.75 3.91 -13.39
CA PHE A 132 -1.86 3.22 -14.69
C PHE A 132 -1.75 4.16 -15.91
N SER A 133 -1.62 5.47 -15.68
CA SER A 133 -1.47 6.45 -16.75
C SER A 133 -0.01 6.79 -17.04
N ASP A 134 0.21 7.55 -18.11
CA ASP A 134 1.52 8.07 -18.53
C ASP A 134 1.88 9.39 -17.81
N GLU A 135 1.03 9.86 -16.90
CA GLU A 135 1.23 11.10 -16.16
C GLU A 135 2.23 10.92 -15.01
N GLN A 136 3.16 11.87 -14.87
CA GLN A 136 4.10 11.85 -13.75
C GLN A 136 3.41 12.19 -12.43
N THR A 137 3.62 11.38 -11.39
CA THR A 137 3.21 11.69 -10.02
C THR A 137 3.97 12.93 -9.51
N LEU A 138 3.48 13.53 -8.43
CA LEU A 138 4.24 14.61 -7.78
C LEU A 138 5.56 14.08 -7.19
N THR A 139 5.58 12.82 -6.75
CA THR A 139 6.80 12.17 -6.26
C THR A 139 7.82 11.98 -7.37
N GLU A 140 7.41 11.65 -8.59
CA GLU A 140 8.30 11.55 -9.76
C GLU A 140 8.85 12.91 -10.19
N GLN A 141 8.04 13.96 -10.10
CA GLN A 141 8.42 15.32 -10.51
C GLN A 141 9.40 15.98 -9.51
N TYR A 142 9.14 15.84 -8.21
CA TYR A 142 9.86 16.59 -7.18
C TYR A 142 10.78 15.72 -6.32
N GLY A 143 10.68 14.39 -6.42
CA GLY A 143 11.23 13.46 -5.44
C GLY A 143 10.53 13.57 -4.09
N ARG A 144 10.66 12.53 -3.24
CA ARG A 144 10.03 12.48 -1.90
C ARG A 144 10.37 13.71 -1.05
N LYS A 145 11.67 14.03 -0.90
CA LYS A 145 12.13 15.19 -0.11
C LYS A 145 11.63 16.53 -0.66
N GLY A 146 11.52 16.66 -1.98
CA GLY A 146 11.02 17.87 -2.62
C GLY A 146 9.53 18.03 -2.34
N LEU A 147 8.75 16.96 -2.54
CA LEU A 147 7.33 16.93 -2.25
C LEU A 147 7.03 17.25 -0.78
N ASP A 148 7.72 16.60 0.16
CA ASP A 148 7.56 16.85 1.60
C ASP A 148 7.80 18.31 1.96
N LYS A 149 8.87 18.91 1.40
CA LYS A 149 9.18 20.32 1.59
C LYS A 149 8.06 21.22 1.09
N GLU A 150 7.47 20.93 -0.06
CA GLU A 150 6.35 21.71 -0.61
C GLU A 150 5.08 21.56 0.24
N LEU A 151 4.76 20.35 0.69
CA LEU A 151 3.61 20.08 1.56
C LEU A 151 3.73 20.78 2.93
N MET A 152 4.96 20.97 3.44
CA MET A 152 5.21 21.64 4.71
C MET A 152 5.11 23.17 4.65
N LYS A 153 5.17 23.82 3.48
CA LYS A 153 5.24 25.29 3.37
C LYS A 153 4.05 26.05 3.95
N ASN A 154 2.89 25.41 4.08
CA ASN A 154 1.65 26.04 4.58
C ASN A 154 1.16 25.47 5.92
N GLN A 155 1.96 24.69 6.65
CA GLN A 155 1.55 24.08 7.93
C GLN A 155 1.32 25.08 9.09
N ASN A 156 1.54 26.38 8.87
CA ASN A 156 1.13 27.43 9.82
C ASN A 156 -0.40 27.66 9.88
N SER A 157 -1.22 26.92 9.14
CA SER A 157 -2.68 27.13 9.07
C SER A 157 -3.55 25.93 9.46
N MET A 158 -2.98 24.80 9.88
CA MET A 158 -3.76 23.61 10.29
C MET A 158 -3.22 23.03 11.60
N ILE A 159 -3.65 23.65 12.70
CA ILE A 159 -3.80 22.98 13.99
C ILE A 159 -5.23 22.43 14.00
N CYS A 160 -5.36 21.11 14.02
CA CYS A 160 -6.52 20.42 14.59
C CYS A 160 -6.01 19.48 15.67
#